data_AF-A0AAV9SVZ4-F1
#
_entry.id   AF-A0AAV9SVZ4-F1
#
_cell.length_a   1.000
_cell.length_b   1.000
_cell.length_c   1.000
_cell.angle_alpha   90.00
_cell.angle_beta   90.00
_cell.angle_gamma   90.00
#
_symmetry.space_group_name_H-M   'P 1'
#
loop_
_entity.id
_entity.type
_entity.pdbx_description
1 polymer ?
#
loop_
_entity_poly.entity_id
_entity_poly.type
_entity_poly.pdbx_seq_one_letter_code
_entity_poly.pdbx_strand_id
1 'polypeptide(L)'
;MSSSISFKNIVTIGLLSASQWLSARAAPPPPGNLWRVWPPIDYSDKIYAGWGQIPVEKEVQIYNGVAENRTYAHHPELFAVGPNVFLIYSSAPVDEDSMGQDVWISASGDGGLTWSAGKSLMPAALLPNQTELHDWKYWCDRGIAQRAWQALSFVRLPDGELYAIGQSGSRWCPGRWATAGRIARKISLEGEPLEDPCWLEKNEFTESQLYAETVYGTEYGMRSCARACEINAVLTKPDEAPAWSPWLYNNGLFAADGTHQMEEQTLAVWHDDADSPTGGYWQRHWRDISPERENTHSVWVEYNEDRAGEGWYPKVKEPLGNKIYKTNIPDAKTKQFLARLDGGKGDRVLLSNPRYNAADPQRQPLTLAVSSGADQTYRAIGVLRTNATREIVPDTRGGIKNRAFGFSYPTAVQVGDKLLVAYSENKENIW
;
A
#
# COMPACT_ATOMS: atom_id res chain seq x y z
N MET A 1 -65.79 -74.16 -20.48
CA MET A 1 -66.69 -73.00 -20.34
C MET A 1 -65.84 -71.75 -20.23
N SER A 2 -66.13 -70.80 -21.11
CA SER A 2 -65.81 -69.37 -21.15
C SER A 2 -64.74 -68.74 -20.24
N SER A 3 -64.02 -67.85 -20.92
CA SER A 3 -63.49 -66.55 -20.46
C SER A 3 -62.13 -66.57 -19.75
N SER A 4 -61.21 -65.62 -19.94
CA SER A 4 -60.88 -64.61 -20.97
C SER A 4 -59.85 -63.67 -20.28
N ILE A 5 -58.70 -63.41 -20.93
CA ILE A 5 -58.05 -62.09 -21.16
C ILE A 5 -57.72 -61.24 -19.87
N SER A 6 -56.56 -60.61 -19.63
CA SER A 6 -55.66 -59.86 -20.51
C SER A 6 -54.33 -59.51 -19.84
N PHE A 7 -53.35 -59.23 -20.69
CA PHE A 7 -52.09 -58.54 -20.47
C PHE A 7 -52.22 -57.13 -19.88
N LYS A 8 -51.22 -56.73 -19.07
CA LYS A 8 -50.33 -55.56 -19.29
C LYS A 8 -49.35 -55.42 -18.12
N ASN A 9 -48.11 -55.87 -18.29
CA ASN A 9 -46.99 -55.43 -17.45
C ASN A 9 -46.44 -54.13 -18.03
N ILE A 10 -46.53 -53.07 -17.23
CA ILE A 10 -45.93 -51.76 -17.46
C ILE A 10 -44.43 -51.91 -17.24
N VAL A 11 -43.63 -51.71 -18.30
CA VAL A 11 -42.18 -51.51 -18.18
C VAL A 11 -41.97 -50.06 -17.76
N THR A 12 -41.66 -49.85 -16.48
CA THR A 12 -41.23 -48.55 -15.98
C THR A 12 -39.78 -48.34 -16.42
N ILE A 13 -39.58 -47.53 -17.46
CA ILE A 13 -38.27 -46.99 -17.81
C ILE A 13 -37.87 -46.03 -16.69
N GLY A 14 -36.96 -46.47 -15.82
CA GLY A 14 -36.28 -45.60 -14.88
C GLY A 14 -35.38 -44.65 -15.66
N LEU A 15 -35.82 -43.40 -15.85
CA LEU A 15 -34.92 -42.30 -16.14
C LEU A 15 -33.99 -42.14 -14.95
N LEU A 16 -32.76 -42.65 -15.08
CA LEU A 16 -31.62 -42.19 -14.30
C LEU A 16 -31.44 -40.71 -14.63
N SER A 17 -32.07 -39.85 -13.85
CA SER A 17 -31.67 -38.45 -13.74
C SER A 17 -30.24 -38.46 -13.21
N ALA A 18 -29.27 -38.37 -14.12
CA ALA A 18 -27.92 -37.96 -13.79
C ALA A 18 -28.02 -36.55 -13.22
N SER A 19 -28.18 -36.46 -11.89
CA SER A 19 -27.89 -35.25 -11.15
C SER A 19 -26.42 -34.96 -11.40
N GLN A 20 -26.15 -34.13 -12.40
CA GLN A 20 -24.88 -33.45 -12.51
C GLN A 20 -24.73 -32.65 -11.23
N TRP A 21 -24.00 -33.20 -10.27
CA TRP A 21 -23.32 -32.44 -9.24
C TRP A 21 -22.34 -31.55 -10.00
N LEU A 22 -22.84 -30.43 -10.51
CA LEU A 22 -22.00 -29.30 -10.83
C LEU A 22 -21.37 -28.92 -9.50
N SER A 23 -20.13 -29.37 -9.28
CA SER A 23 -19.29 -28.82 -8.22
C SER A 23 -19.40 -27.31 -8.36
N ALA A 24 -20.04 -26.67 -7.37
CA ALA A 24 -20.11 -25.22 -7.33
C ALA A 24 -18.66 -24.76 -7.32
N ARG A 25 -18.21 -24.15 -8.42
CA ARG A 25 -16.93 -23.45 -8.46
C ARG A 25 -16.92 -22.53 -7.25
N ALA A 26 -15.99 -22.73 -6.32
CA ALA A 26 -15.83 -21.81 -5.23
C ALA A 26 -15.40 -20.47 -5.84
N ALA A 27 -16.34 -19.53 -5.85
CA ALA A 27 -16.09 -18.18 -6.34
C ALA A 27 -15.42 -17.36 -5.22
N PRO A 28 -14.65 -16.33 -5.56
CA PRO A 28 -14.21 -15.35 -4.58
C PRO A 28 -15.37 -14.89 -3.69
N PRO A 29 -15.15 -14.68 -2.38
CA PRO A 29 -16.21 -14.29 -1.48
C PRO A 29 -16.84 -12.97 -1.96
N PRO A 30 -18.17 -12.82 -1.87
CA PRO A 30 -18.83 -11.59 -2.23
C PRO A 30 -18.19 -10.39 -1.49
N PRO A 31 -17.88 -9.27 -2.16
CA PRO A 31 -17.22 -8.12 -1.53
C PRO A 31 -17.90 -7.63 -0.25
N GLY A 32 -19.24 -7.72 -0.18
CA GLY A 32 -20.03 -7.33 0.99
C GLY A 32 -19.98 -8.31 2.18
N ASN A 33 -19.20 -9.38 2.12
CA ASN A 33 -19.09 -10.38 3.18
C ASN A 33 -17.71 -10.43 3.86
N LEU A 34 -16.74 -9.62 3.43
CA LEU A 34 -15.36 -9.67 3.93
C LEU A 34 -15.22 -9.19 5.37
N TRP A 35 -16.07 -8.28 5.84
CA TRP A 35 -16.01 -7.74 7.20
C TRP A 35 -17.15 -8.30 8.07
N ARG A 36 -16.81 -9.15 9.04
CA ARG A 36 -17.74 -9.66 10.07
C ARG A 36 -17.13 -9.59 11.47
N VAL A 37 -16.38 -8.52 11.70
CA VAL A 37 -15.71 -8.24 12.97
C VAL A 37 -16.73 -8.03 14.08
N TRP A 38 -16.47 -8.62 15.25
CA TRP A 38 -17.26 -8.45 16.46
C TRP A 38 -16.37 -8.14 17.67
N PRO A 39 -16.73 -7.19 18.56
CA PRO A 39 -17.92 -6.31 18.48
C PRO A 39 -17.85 -5.36 17.27
N PRO A 40 -19.00 -4.83 16.80
CA PRO A 40 -19.01 -3.83 15.74
C PRO A 40 -18.35 -2.53 16.24
N ILE A 41 -18.02 -1.64 15.29
CA ILE A 41 -17.44 -0.32 15.62
C ILE A 41 -18.37 0.43 16.58
N ASP A 42 -17.84 0.80 17.75
CA ASP A 42 -18.46 1.75 18.65
C ASP A 42 -18.00 3.18 18.33
N TYR A 43 -18.87 3.97 17.72
CA TYR A 43 -18.57 5.36 17.38
C TYR A 43 -18.53 6.29 18.60
N SER A 44 -19.10 5.88 19.74
CA SER A 44 -19.06 6.64 20.99
C SER A 44 -17.68 6.57 21.66
N ASP A 45 -16.98 5.44 21.49
CA ASP A 45 -15.57 5.29 21.84
C ASP A 45 -14.68 5.86 20.72
N LYS A 46 -14.22 7.09 20.92
CA LYS A 46 -13.40 7.80 19.95
C LYS A 46 -11.97 7.27 19.83
N ILE A 47 -11.49 6.53 20.82
CA ILE A 47 -10.07 6.16 20.92
C ILE A 47 -9.86 4.71 20.48
N TYR A 48 -10.68 3.79 20.96
CA TYR A 48 -10.52 2.35 20.70
C TYR A 48 -11.60 1.75 19.81
N ALA A 49 -12.62 2.54 19.44
CA ALA A 49 -13.75 2.07 18.61
C ALA A 49 -14.49 0.85 19.21
N GLY A 50 -14.43 0.64 20.52
CA GLY A 50 -15.04 -0.51 21.21
C GLY A 50 -14.21 -1.79 21.20
N TRP A 51 -12.95 -1.76 20.76
CA TRP A 51 -12.08 -2.94 20.69
C TRP A 51 -10.95 -2.92 21.71
N GLY A 52 -10.43 -4.10 22.06
CA GLY A 52 -9.27 -4.23 22.93
C GLY A 52 -7.96 -3.87 22.24
N GLN A 53 -7.01 -3.34 23.00
CA GLN A 53 -5.64 -3.15 22.52
C GLN A 53 -4.90 -4.50 22.47
N ILE A 54 -4.18 -4.74 21.38
CA ILE A 54 -3.32 -5.90 21.21
C ILE A 54 -2.06 -5.66 22.06
N PRO A 55 -1.56 -6.66 22.81
CA PRO A 55 -0.27 -6.56 23.48
C PRO A 55 0.84 -6.30 22.45
N VAL A 56 1.52 -5.16 22.58
CA VAL A 56 2.67 -4.81 21.74
C VAL A 56 3.94 -5.13 22.54
N GLU A 57 4.84 -5.91 21.95
CA GLU A 57 6.11 -6.27 22.61
C GLU A 57 7.02 -5.05 22.77
N LYS A 58 7.08 -4.19 21.74
CA LYS A 58 7.91 -2.98 21.73
C LYS A 58 7.36 -1.94 20.76
N GLU A 59 7.43 -0.68 21.17
CA GLU A 59 7.19 0.49 20.33
C GLU A 59 8.50 1.28 20.19
N VAL A 60 8.82 1.72 18.97
CA VAL A 60 10.04 2.47 18.70
C VAL A 60 9.70 3.67 17.84
N GLN A 61 10.03 4.87 18.29
CA GLN A 61 9.99 6.04 17.41
C GLN A 61 11.28 6.06 16.60
N ILE A 62 11.19 5.74 15.31
CA ILE A 62 12.34 5.70 14.39
C ILE A 62 12.75 7.10 13.96
N TYR A 63 11.77 7.98 13.80
CA TYR A 63 11.97 9.34 13.32
C TYR A 63 11.10 10.33 14.06
N ASN A 64 11.72 11.42 14.52
CA ASN A 64 11.05 12.54 15.16
C ASN A 64 11.22 13.79 14.30
N GLY A 65 10.17 14.21 13.60
CA GLY A 65 10.27 15.29 12.62
C GLY A 65 10.64 16.64 13.21
N VAL A 66 10.27 16.91 14.47
CA VAL A 66 10.64 18.16 15.17
C VAL A 66 12.12 18.15 15.52
N ALA A 67 12.63 17.05 16.06
CA ALA A 67 14.04 16.92 16.43
C ALA A 67 14.98 17.03 15.21
N GLU A 68 14.52 16.54 14.05
CA GLU A 68 15.24 16.56 12.79
C GLU A 68 15.03 17.86 11.99
N ASN A 69 14.22 18.80 12.50
CA ASN A 69 13.83 20.03 11.81
C ASN A 69 13.26 19.76 10.40
N ARG A 70 12.53 18.66 10.26
CA ARG A 70 11.94 18.13 9.03
C ARG A 70 10.61 17.48 9.37
N THR A 71 9.59 18.32 9.45
CA THR A 71 8.33 18.02 10.11
C THR A 71 7.32 17.34 9.20
N TYR A 72 7.68 17.04 7.95
CA TYR A 72 6.95 16.06 7.15
C TYR A 72 7.71 14.73 7.14
N ALA A 73 7.06 13.65 7.56
CA ALA A 73 7.56 12.28 7.43
C ALA A 73 6.42 11.31 7.14
N HIS A 74 6.49 10.58 6.03
CA HIS A 74 5.38 9.74 5.58
C HIS A 74 5.83 8.56 4.69
N HIS A 75 4.86 7.78 4.20
CA HIS A 75 5.09 6.64 3.29
C HIS A 75 6.15 5.64 3.80
N PRO A 76 6.04 5.10 5.03
CA PRO A 76 6.96 4.08 5.49
C PRO A 76 6.78 2.79 4.69
N GLU A 77 7.88 2.16 4.30
CA GLU A 77 7.91 0.84 3.67
C GLU A 77 8.93 -0.03 4.39
N LEU A 78 8.54 -1.25 4.78
CA LEU A 78 9.38 -2.22 5.49
C LEU A 78 9.82 -3.35 4.56
N PHE A 79 11.03 -3.87 4.80
CA PHE A 79 11.52 -5.09 4.17
C PHE A 79 12.44 -5.85 5.13
N ALA A 80 12.49 -7.18 5.02
CA ALA A 80 13.32 -8.01 5.88
C ALA A 80 14.13 -9.05 5.09
N VAL A 81 15.38 -9.27 5.51
CA VAL A 81 16.26 -10.35 5.07
C VAL A 81 16.84 -11.04 6.30
N GLY A 82 16.19 -12.13 6.73
CA GLY A 82 16.51 -12.77 8.00
C GLY A 82 16.25 -11.80 9.17
N PRO A 83 17.22 -11.57 10.07
CA PRO A 83 17.08 -10.59 11.15
C PRO A 83 17.28 -9.14 10.71
N ASN A 84 17.81 -8.89 9.50
CA ASN A 84 18.03 -7.54 9.01
C ASN A 84 16.73 -6.94 8.51
N VAL A 85 16.34 -5.79 9.04
CA VAL A 85 15.10 -5.09 8.69
C VAL A 85 15.44 -3.69 8.20
N PHE A 86 14.80 -3.26 7.13
CA PHE A 86 15.00 -1.97 6.49
C PHE A 86 13.68 -1.20 6.50
N LEU A 87 13.76 0.09 6.77
CA LEU A 87 12.64 1.01 6.70
C LEU A 87 13.06 2.18 5.82
N ILE A 88 12.38 2.38 4.70
CA ILE A 88 12.45 3.65 3.96
C ILE A 88 11.20 4.47 4.23
N TYR A 89 11.35 5.79 4.21
CA TYR A 89 10.25 6.74 4.36
C TYR A 89 10.56 8.04 3.64
N SER A 90 9.53 8.82 3.33
CA SER A 90 9.66 10.14 2.72
C SER A 90 9.80 11.19 3.82
N SER A 91 10.70 12.16 3.69
CA SER A 91 10.79 13.28 4.62
C SER A 91 10.96 14.61 3.88
N ALA A 92 10.37 15.69 4.39
CA ALA A 92 10.52 17.05 3.86
C ALA A 92 10.61 18.07 5.03
N PRO A 93 11.09 19.31 4.78
CA PRO A 93 11.15 20.33 5.81
C PRO A 93 9.82 20.55 6.54
N VAL A 94 8.71 20.66 5.79
CA VAL A 94 7.38 20.96 6.34
C VAL A 94 6.25 20.28 5.56
N ASP A 95 6.30 20.31 4.22
CA ASP A 95 5.13 20.02 3.39
C ASP A 95 5.23 18.73 2.58
N GLU A 96 4.10 18.05 2.42
CA GLU A 96 3.92 16.92 1.52
C GLU A 96 4.10 17.30 0.04
N ASP A 97 4.85 16.47 -0.69
CA ASP A 97 5.16 16.62 -2.11
C ASP A 97 5.89 17.94 -2.45
N SER A 98 6.67 18.45 -1.51
CA SER A 98 7.41 19.72 -1.66
C SER A 98 8.86 19.51 -2.11
N MET A 99 9.42 20.54 -2.74
CA MET A 99 10.86 20.67 -2.94
C MET A 99 11.59 20.52 -1.60
N GLY A 100 12.67 19.73 -1.63
CA GLY A 100 13.37 19.38 -0.41
C GLY A 100 12.95 18.03 0.17
N GLN A 101 11.90 17.39 -0.37
CA GLN A 101 11.51 16.04 -0.01
C GLN A 101 12.46 15.00 -0.60
N ASP A 102 12.91 14.08 0.23
CA ASP A 102 13.84 13.00 -0.08
C ASP A 102 13.38 11.66 0.53
N VAL A 103 14.03 10.56 0.12
CA VAL A 103 13.81 9.23 0.71
C VAL A 103 14.88 8.98 1.75
N TRP A 104 14.46 8.69 2.97
CA TRP A 104 15.32 8.32 4.10
C TRP A 104 15.33 6.82 4.31
N ILE A 105 16.38 6.31 4.97
CA ILE A 105 16.49 4.92 5.39
C ILE A 105 16.95 4.81 6.84
N SER A 106 16.36 3.86 7.55
CA SER A 106 16.86 3.30 8.82
C SER A 106 16.96 1.78 8.67
N ALA A 107 17.89 1.17 9.39
CA ALA A 107 18.10 -0.28 9.37
C ALA A 107 18.25 -0.85 10.77
N SER A 108 17.90 -2.12 10.92
CA SER A 108 18.00 -2.90 12.14
C SER A 108 18.66 -4.24 11.84
N GLY A 109 19.60 -4.68 12.68
CA GLY A 109 20.25 -5.99 12.57
C GLY A 109 19.72 -7.04 13.56
N ASP A 110 18.72 -6.68 14.37
CA ASP A 110 18.23 -7.48 15.50
C ASP A 110 16.71 -7.74 15.45
N GLY A 111 16.14 -7.77 14.24
CA GLY A 111 14.72 -8.03 14.03
C GLY A 111 13.82 -6.86 14.43
N GLY A 112 14.29 -5.62 14.24
CA GLY A 112 13.51 -4.40 14.46
C GLY A 112 13.47 -3.92 15.91
N LEU A 113 14.35 -4.44 16.79
CA LEU A 113 14.39 -4.01 18.19
C LEU A 113 15.23 -2.75 18.37
N THR A 114 16.34 -2.62 17.64
CA THR A 114 17.18 -1.43 17.61
C THR A 114 17.39 -0.97 16.18
N TRP A 115 17.50 0.35 15.99
CA TRP A 115 17.53 0.97 14.68
C TRP A 115 18.65 1.99 14.58
N SER A 116 19.27 2.07 13.40
CA SER A 116 20.17 3.16 13.05
C SER A 116 19.41 4.48 12.94
N ALA A 117 20.12 5.59 13.15
CA ALA A 117 19.59 6.90 12.87
C ALA A 117 19.18 7.00 11.40
N GLY A 118 18.05 7.64 11.14
CA GLY A 118 17.60 7.90 9.78
C GLY A 118 18.61 8.77 9.03
N LYS A 119 18.81 8.48 7.75
CA LYS A 119 19.65 9.28 6.85
C LYS A 119 19.04 9.36 5.46
N SER A 120 19.35 10.42 4.73
CA SER A 120 18.92 10.57 3.34
C SER A 120 19.57 9.52 2.43
N LEU A 121 18.75 8.67 1.81
CA LEU A 121 19.15 7.63 0.86
C LEU A 121 18.98 8.11 -0.60
N MET A 122 17.98 8.91 -0.89
CA MET A 122 17.77 9.50 -2.22
C MET A 122 17.51 10.99 -2.03
N PRO A 123 18.55 11.84 -2.11
CA PRO A 123 18.50 13.23 -1.63
C PRO A 123 17.55 14.11 -2.45
N ALA A 124 17.19 15.26 -1.89
CA ALA A 124 16.28 16.18 -2.55
C ALA A 124 16.81 16.62 -3.92
N ALA A 125 15.94 16.64 -4.93
CA ALA A 125 16.29 17.05 -6.29
C ALA A 125 16.30 18.59 -6.44
N LEU A 126 17.21 19.25 -5.71
CA LEU A 126 17.43 20.69 -5.79
C LEU A 126 18.31 21.03 -7.00
N LEU A 127 17.99 22.13 -7.68
CA LEU A 127 18.84 22.73 -8.70
C LEU A 127 20.04 23.44 -8.04
N PRO A 128 21.14 23.70 -8.77
CA PRO A 128 22.35 24.29 -8.19
C PRO A 128 22.12 25.69 -7.60
N ASN A 129 21.12 26.42 -8.10
CA ASN A 129 20.72 27.73 -7.57
C ASN A 129 19.68 27.65 -6.42
N GLN A 130 19.30 26.45 -5.98
CA GLN A 130 18.36 26.18 -4.90
C GLN A 130 19.11 25.62 -3.69
N THR A 131 19.99 26.45 -3.11
CA THR A 131 20.91 26.03 -2.03
C THR A 131 20.26 25.96 -0.65
N GLU A 132 19.04 26.46 -0.50
CA GLU A 132 18.28 26.47 0.75
C GLU A 132 17.00 25.65 0.64
N LEU A 133 16.63 25.00 1.74
CA LEU A 133 15.36 24.31 1.87
C LEU A 133 14.28 25.33 2.28
N HIS A 134 13.23 25.42 1.49
CA HIS A 134 12.07 26.26 1.78
C HIS A 134 10.78 25.44 1.75
N ASP A 135 9.73 25.99 2.36
CA ASP A 135 8.40 25.40 2.39
C ASP A 135 7.71 25.40 1.02
N TRP A 136 6.60 24.68 0.93
CA TRP A 136 5.80 24.58 -0.29
C TRP A 136 5.37 25.95 -0.82
N LYS A 137 4.90 26.83 0.06
CA LYS A 137 4.39 28.15 -0.31
C LYS A 137 5.45 29.01 -0.98
N TYR A 138 6.67 29.04 -0.46
CA TYR A 138 7.79 29.81 -1.01
C TYR A 138 8.04 29.51 -2.48
N TRP A 139 8.12 28.23 -2.83
CA TRP A 139 8.39 27.74 -4.18
C TRP A 139 7.20 27.97 -5.11
N CYS A 140 5.97 27.72 -4.62
CA CYS A 140 4.75 27.97 -5.38
C CYS A 140 4.57 29.44 -5.75
N ASP A 141 4.80 30.36 -4.80
CA ASP A 141 4.66 31.80 -5.03
C ASP A 141 5.64 32.32 -6.11
N ARG A 142 6.68 31.54 -6.42
CA ARG A 142 7.69 31.84 -7.46
C ARG A 142 7.47 31.07 -8.76
N GLY A 143 6.38 30.29 -8.87
CA GLY A 143 6.08 29.48 -10.05
C GLY A 143 7.08 28.34 -10.29
N ILE A 144 7.80 27.91 -9.26
CA ILE A 144 8.79 26.84 -9.37
C ILE A 144 8.08 25.49 -9.18
N ALA A 145 8.30 24.58 -10.13
CA ALA A 145 7.80 23.22 -10.05
C ALA A 145 8.45 22.48 -8.88
N GLN A 146 7.62 21.73 -8.15
CA GLN A 146 8.02 21.01 -6.96
C GLN A 146 8.49 19.60 -7.35
N ARG A 147 9.70 19.22 -6.95
CA ARG A 147 10.24 17.87 -7.12
C ARG A 147 10.40 17.21 -5.76
N ALA A 148 9.67 16.14 -5.54
CA ALA A 148 9.74 15.34 -4.34
C ALA A 148 10.09 13.90 -4.70
N TRP A 149 10.89 13.25 -3.86
CA TRP A 149 11.01 11.80 -3.88
C TRP A 149 10.13 11.18 -2.79
N GLN A 150 9.34 10.19 -3.16
CA GLN A 150 8.51 9.39 -2.28
C GLN A 150 9.13 8.00 -2.13
N ALA A 151 9.25 7.51 -0.91
CA ALA A 151 9.57 6.12 -0.63
C ALA A 151 8.48 5.22 -1.23
N LEU A 152 8.88 4.14 -1.90
CA LEU A 152 7.93 3.30 -2.64
C LEU A 152 7.95 1.82 -2.22
N SER A 153 9.12 1.17 -2.24
CA SER A 153 9.27 -0.25 -1.90
C SER A 153 10.75 -0.65 -1.85
N PHE A 154 10.99 -1.93 -1.58
CA PHE A 154 12.27 -2.59 -1.80
C PHE A 154 12.16 -3.66 -2.89
N VAL A 155 13.27 -3.99 -3.52
CA VAL A 155 13.39 -5.11 -4.45
C VAL A 155 14.62 -5.92 -4.11
N ARG A 156 14.43 -7.21 -3.84
CA ARG A 156 15.51 -8.18 -3.72
C ARG A 156 15.56 -9.08 -4.94
N LEU A 157 16.70 -9.10 -5.62
CA LEU A 157 16.93 -9.95 -6.78
C LEU A 157 17.34 -11.37 -6.37
N PRO A 158 17.22 -12.38 -7.26
CA PRO A 158 17.50 -13.78 -6.93
C PRO A 158 18.94 -14.06 -6.45
N ASP A 159 19.90 -13.25 -6.88
CA ASP A 159 21.30 -13.31 -6.45
C ASP A 159 21.55 -12.64 -5.08
N GLY A 160 20.50 -12.07 -4.48
CA GLY A 160 20.53 -11.47 -3.16
C GLY A 160 20.77 -9.96 -3.16
N GLU A 161 20.99 -9.32 -4.32
CA GLU A 161 21.13 -7.86 -4.38
C GLU A 161 19.83 -7.16 -3.95
N LEU A 162 19.96 -6.12 -3.13
CA LEU A 162 18.85 -5.39 -2.54
C LEU A 162 18.85 -3.94 -3.01
N TYR A 163 17.69 -3.46 -3.44
CA TYR A 163 17.46 -2.12 -3.92
C TYR A 163 16.34 -1.46 -3.12
N ALA A 164 16.55 -0.22 -2.69
CA ALA A 164 15.47 0.67 -2.29
C ALA A 164 14.92 1.37 -3.53
N ILE A 165 13.60 1.55 -3.60
CA ILE A 165 12.90 2.16 -4.72
C ILE A 165 12.26 3.48 -4.28
N GLY A 166 12.53 4.53 -5.05
CA GLY A 166 11.89 5.83 -4.91
C GLY A 166 11.05 6.16 -6.13
N GLN A 167 9.98 6.94 -5.92
CA GLN A 167 9.17 7.49 -7.00
C GLN A 167 9.14 8.99 -6.93
N SER A 168 9.22 9.65 -8.08
CA SER A 168 9.04 11.09 -8.13
C SER A 168 7.57 11.45 -7.88
N GLY A 169 7.32 12.48 -7.10
CA GLY A 169 6.05 13.19 -7.03
C GLY A 169 6.31 14.64 -7.38
N SER A 170 5.56 15.21 -8.30
CA SER A 170 5.82 16.59 -8.74
C SER A 170 4.59 17.40 -8.88
N ARG A 171 4.70 18.67 -8.49
CA ARG A 171 3.58 19.59 -8.52
C ARG A 171 3.94 20.92 -9.14
N TRP A 172 3.07 21.42 -10.00
CA TRP A 172 3.16 22.77 -10.53
C TRP A 172 2.04 23.59 -9.92
N CYS A 173 2.39 24.76 -9.40
CA CYS A 173 1.44 25.64 -8.77
C CYS A 173 0.87 26.62 -9.81
N PRO A 174 -0.48 26.75 -9.93
CA PRO A 174 -1.51 26.00 -9.21
C PRO A 174 -1.91 24.67 -9.90
N GLY A 175 -2.11 23.62 -9.08
CA GLY A 175 -3.09 22.57 -9.37
C GLY A 175 -2.70 21.42 -10.31
N ARG A 176 -1.47 21.34 -10.83
CA ARG A 176 -1.05 20.15 -11.60
C ARG A 176 -0.17 19.25 -10.74
N TRP A 177 -0.44 17.96 -10.79
CA TRP A 177 0.45 16.93 -10.25
C TRP A 177 0.75 15.90 -11.31
N ALA A 178 1.99 15.43 -11.32
CA ALA A 178 2.45 14.34 -12.16
C ALA A 178 3.68 13.70 -11.52
N THR A 179 4.04 12.52 -12.00
CA THR A 179 5.25 11.81 -11.61
C THR A 179 6.12 11.58 -12.84
N ALA A 180 7.42 11.79 -12.68
CA ALA A 180 8.43 11.68 -13.72
C ALA A 180 9.01 10.28 -13.90
N GLY A 181 8.73 9.34 -13.00
CA GLY A 181 9.34 8.02 -13.03
C GLY A 181 9.79 7.51 -11.67
N ARG A 182 10.48 6.37 -11.70
CA ARG A 182 11.04 5.67 -10.54
C ARG A 182 12.55 5.57 -10.62
N ILE A 183 13.20 5.64 -9.47
CA ILE A 183 14.62 5.41 -9.30
C ILE A 183 14.86 4.24 -8.35
N ALA A 184 16.00 3.59 -8.48
CA ALA A 184 16.50 2.59 -7.54
C ALA A 184 17.85 3.02 -7.00
N ARG A 185 18.15 2.59 -5.77
CA ARG A 185 19.49 2.66 -5.20
C ARG A 185 19.82 1.34 -4.53
N LYS A 186 20.96 0.75 -4.91
CA LYS A 186 21.45 -0.50 -4.31
C LYS A 186 21.91 -0.23 -2.88
N ILE A 187 21.55 -1.13 -1.96
CA ILE A 187 21.88 -1.00 -0.53
C ILE A 187 22.50 -2.27 0.04
N SER A 188 23.29 -2.11 1.10
CA SER A 188 23.85 -3.21 1.91
C SER A 188 22.83 -3.74 2.93
N LEU A 189 23.20 -4.78 3.67
CA LEU A 189 22.36 -5.31 4.76
C LEU A 189 22.32 -4.41 6.00
N GLU A 190 23.16 -3.39 6.04
CA GLU A 190 23.20 -2.34 7.06
C GLU A 190 22.43 -1.08 6.61
N GLY A 191 21.83 -1.10 5.41
CA GLY A 191 21.15 0.05 4.82
C GLY A 191 22.10 1.13 4.31
N GLU A 192 23.36 0.78 4.01
CA GLU A 192 24.31 1.69 3.38
C GLU A 192 24.14 1.70 1.86
N PRO A 193 24.19 2.86 1.19
CA PRO A 193 24.19 2.91 -0.26
C PRO A 193 25.46 2.26 -0.82
N LEU A 194 25.30 1.29 -1.71
CA LEU A 194 26.41 0.61 -2.38
C LEU A 194 26.75 1.24 -3.73
N GLU A 195 25.77 1.91 -4.34
CA GLU A 195 25.87 2.54 -5.65
C GLU A 195 25.09 3.86 -5.67
N ASP A 196 25.34 4.69 -6.68
CA ASP A 196 24.56 5.89 -6.94
C ASP A 196 23.15 5.53 -7.45
N PRO A 197 22.15 6.42 -7.27
CA PRO A 197 20.81 6.19 -7.81
C PRO A 197 20.81 6.06 -9.33
N CYS A 198 19.88 5.24 -9.83
CA CYS A 198 19.67 5.02 -11.26
C CYS A 198 18.18 5.03 -11.62
N TRP A 199 17.84 5.41 -12.85
CA TRP A 199 16.46 5.38 -13.37
C TRP A 199 16.00 3.94 -13.62
N LEU A 200 14.87 3.56 -13.03
CA LEU A 200 14.15 2.33 -13.39
C LEU A 200 13.22 2.57 -14.58
N GLU A 201 12.57 3.72 -14.60
CA GLU A 201 11.76 4.17 -15.71
C GLU A 201 11.69 5.69 -15.74
N LYS A 202 11.50 6.22 -16.94
CA LYS A 202 11.30 7.63 -17.25
C LYS A 202 10.01 7.77 -18.06
N ASN A 203 9.43 8.96 -18.07
CA ASN A 203 8.24 9.26 -18.86
C ASN A 203 8.31 10.70 -19.40
N GLU A 204 7.23 11.18 -20.00
CA GLU A 204 7.15 12.51 -20.61
C GLU A 204 7.38 13.67 -19.63
N PHE A 205 7.27 13.45 -18.32
CA PHE A 205 7.51 14.48 -17.31
C PHE A 205 8.97 14.57 -16.87
N THR A 206 9.81 13.56 -17.13
CA THR A 206 11.18 13.50 -16.59
C THR A 206 12.02 14.70 -17.00
N GLU A 207 12.04 15.02 -18.29
CA GLU A 207 12.85 16.12 -18.82
C GLU A 207 12.34 17.48 -18.33
N SER A 208 11.01 17.65 -18.26
CA SER A 208 10.39 18.91 -17.81
C SER A 208 10.67 19.26 -16.34
N GLN A 209 11.10 18.27 -15.56
CA GLN A 209 11.44 18.45 -14.15
C GLN A 209 12.92 18.76 -13.93
N LEU A 210 13.77 18.64 -14.96
CA LEU A 210 15.19 19.01 -14.90
C LEU A 210 16.02 18.19 -13.89
N TYR A 211 15.70 16.91 -13.66
CA TYR A 211 16.53 16.07 -12.77
C TYR A 211 17.99 16.00 -13.22
N ALA A 212 18.26 16.08 -14.53
CA ALA A 212 19.62 16.13 -15.08
C ALA A 212 20.43 17.36 -14.62
N GLU A 213 19.76 18.42 -14.17
CA GLU A 213 20.41 19.63 -13.67
C GLU A 213 20.59 19.61 -12.14
N THR A 214 19.98 18.65 -11.44
CA THR A 214 20.10 18.49 -9.98
C THR A 214 21.31 17.61 -9.62
N VAL A 215 21.50 17.31 -8.33
CA VAL A 215 22.49 16.32 -7.84
C VAL A 215 22.46 15.01 -8.64
N TYR A 216 21.27 14.61 -9.11
CA TYR A 216 21.09 13.40 -9.89
C TYR A 216 21.83 13.40 -11.23
N GLY A 217 21.85 14.50 -11.97
CA GLY A 217 22.64 14.56 -13.21
C GLY A 217 24.04 15.12 -13.02
N THR A 218 24.22 16.05 -12.09
CA THR A 218 25.48 16.81 -11.93
C THR A 218 26.52 16.11 -11.05
N GLU A 219 26.09 15.38 -10.02
CA GLU A 219 27.00 14.64 -9.13
C GLU A 219 26.97 13.15 -9.47
N TYR A 220 25.79 12.53 -9.47
CA TYR A 220 25.65 11.08 -9.72
C TYR A 220 25.77 10.71 -11.19
N GLY A 221 25.59 11.66 -12.12
CA GLY A 221 25.53 11.35 -13.56
C GLY A 221 24.47 10.29 -13.90
N MET A 222 23.32 10.34 -13.20
CA MET A 222 22.31 9.28 -13.12
C MET A 222 21.89 8.75 -14.50
N ARG A 223 22.07 7.44 -14.67
CA ARG A 223 21.71 6.68 -15.88
C ARG A 223 20.55 5.73 -15.60
N SER A 224 20.06 5.06 -16.63
CA SER A 224 19.18 3.91 -16.43
C SER A 224 19.92 2.81 -15.64
N CYS A 225 19.21 2.15 -14.73
CA CYS A 225 19.77 1.02 -13.99
C CYS A 225 20.16 -0.10 -14.96
N ALA A 226 21.36 -0.66 -14.80
CA ALA A 226 21.82 -1.79 -15.62
C ALA A 226 20.84 -2.98 -15.56
N ARG A 227 20.19 -3.15 -14.41
CA ARG A 227 19.23 -4.24 -14.12
C ARG A 227 17.77 -3.78 -14.09
N ALA A 228 17.43 -2.69 -14.77
CA ALA A 228 16.07 -2.12 -14.74
C ALA A 228 14.97 -3.14 -15.10
N CYS A 229 15.21 -4.02 -16.07
CA CYS A 229 14.23 -5.05 -16.46
C CYS A 229 13.96 -6.06 -15.34
N GLU A 230 15.00 -6.53 -14.65
CA GLU A 230 14.86 -7.50 -13.55
C GLU A 230 14.15 -6.86 -12.35
N ILE A 231 14.52 -5.62 -12.01
CA ILE A 231 13.90 -4.88 -10.91
C ILE A 231 12.41 -4.61 -11.22
N ASN A 232 12.08 -4.14 -12.43
CA ASN A 232 10.69 -3.93 -12.85
C ASN A 232 9.89 -5.24 -12.93
N ALA A 233 10.52 -6.37 -13.27
CA ALA A 233 9.84 -7.66 -13.25
C ALA A 233 9.40 -8.06 -11.83
N VAL A 234 10.18 -7.72 -10.79
CA VAL A 234 9.75 -7.91 -9.39
C VAL A 234 8.59 -6.97 -9.04
N LEU A 235 8.71 -5.68 -9.37
CA LEU A 235 7.70 -4.66 -9.07
C LEU A 235 6.35 -4.84 -9.80
N THR A 236 6.23 -5.85 -10.65
CA THR A 236 4.97 -6.20 -11.34
C THR A 236 4.38 -7.54 -10.89
N LYS A 237 5.03 -8.24 -9.95
CA LYS A 237 4.46 -9.45 -9.35
C LYS A 237 3.31 -9.08 -8.41
N PRO A 238 2.21 -9.85 -8.40
CA PRO A 238 1.05 -9.58 -7.54
C PRO A 238 1.36 -9.28 -6.06
N ASP A 239 2.27 -10.05 -5.48
CA ASP A 239 2.68 -10.03 -4.08
C ASP A 239 3.82 -9.06 -3.76
N GLU A 240 4.36 -8.37 -4.77
CA GLU A 240 5.47 -7.42 -4.63
C GLU A 240 5.12 -6.03 -5.22
N ALA A 241 3.99 -5.93 -5.94
CA ALA A 241 3.60 -4.72 -6.64
C ALA A 241 3.36 -3.58 -5.63
N PRO A 242 4.13 -2.48 -5.70
CA PRO A 242 4.03 -1.40 -4.74
C PRO A 242 2.71 -0.65 -4.91
N ALA A 243 2.28 0.03 -3.86
CA ALA A 243 0.96 0.64 -3.76
C ALA A 243 0.59 1.61 -4.91
N TRP A 244 1.58 2.13 -5.64
CA TRP A 244 1.35 2.93 -6.83
C TRP A 244 2.52 2.84 -7.82
N SER A 245 2.36 3.47 -8.98
CA SER A 245 3.39 3.60 -10.01
C SER A 245 3.24 4.93 -10.73
N PRO A 246 4.25 5.33 -11.54
CA PRO A 246 4.14 6.53 -12.34
C PRO A 246 2.93 6.54 -13.28
N TRP A 247 2.58 5.38 -13.82
CA TRP A 247 1.40 5.26 -14.67
C TRP A 247 0.11 5.49 -13.89
N LEU A 248 -0.05 4.85 -12.72
CA LEU A 248 -1.28 4.95 -11.92
C LEU A 248 -1.58 6.41 -11.55
N TYR A 249 -0.57 7.10 -11.05
CA TYR A 249 -0.65 8.51 -10.64
C TYR A 249 -0.91 9.47 -11.82
N ASN A 250 -0.31 9.23 -12.98
CA ASN A 250 -0.52 10.13 -14.11
C ASN A 250 -1.85 9.93 -14.84
N ASN A 251 -2.48 8.76 -14.72
CA ASN A 251 -3.66 8.39 -15.54
C ASN A 251 -4.94 8.20 -14.73
N GLY A 252 -4.82 7.90 -13.43
CA GLY A 252 -5.93 7.43 -12.62
C GLY A 252 -6.37 6.03 -13.01
N LEU A 253 -6.97 5.33 -12.05
CA LEU A 253 -7.60 4.02 -12.23
C LEU A 253 -8.94 4.06 -11.53
N PHE A 254 -9.99 3.61 -12.20
CA PHE A 254 -11.36 3.65 -11.66
C PHE A 254 -11.87 2.25 -11.39
N ALA A 255 -12.70 2.14 -10.35
CA ALA A 255 -13.35 0.90 -9.95
C ALA A 255 -14.37 0.41 -10.99
N ALA A 256 -14.96 -0.76 -10.73
CA ALA A 256 -15.91 -1.40 -11.65
C ALA A 256 -17.18 -0.58 -11.93
N ASP A 257 -17.48 0.41 -11.09
CA ASP A 257 -18.60 1.34 -11.31
C ASP A 257 -18.25 2.55 -12.20
N GLY A 258 -16.99 2.65 -12.65
CA GLY A 258 -16.51 3.73 -13.50
C GLY A 258 -16.53 5.11 -12.85
N THR A 259 -16.74 5.20 -11.54
CA THR A 259 -16.95 6.46 -10.81
C THR A 259 -15.87 6.71 -9.78
N HIS A 260 -15.55 5.71 -8.95
CA HIS A 260 -14.60 5.91 -7.84
C HIS A 260 -13.16 5.70 -8.30
N GLN A 261 -12.27 6.64 -7.96
CA GLN A 261 -10.85 6.57 -8.30
C GLN A 261 -10.10 5.77 -7.23
N MET A 262 -9.38 4.75 -7.69
CA MET A 262 -8.61 3.81 -6.88
C MET A 262 -7.12 4.13 -6.96
N GLU A 263 -6.47 4.19 -5.81
CA GLU A 263 -5.01 4.20 -5.70
C GLU A 263 -4.57 3.36 -4.50
N GLU A 264 -3.26 3.23 -4.32
CA GLU A 264 -2.67 2.65 -3.11
C GLU A 264 -3.08 1.20 -2.87
N GLN A 265 -2.92 0.33 -3.88
CA GLN A 265 -3.27 -1.07 -3.69
C GLN A 265 -2.37 -1.73 -2.64
N THR A 266 -2.90 -2.72 -1.93
CA THR A 266 -2.08 -3.60 -1.10
C THR A 266 -1.29 -4.58 -1.96
N LEU A 267 -0.31 -5.24 -1.35
CA LEU A 267 0.21 -6.49 -1.88
C LEU A 267 -0.95 -7.49 -2.05
N ALA A 268 -0.85 -8.36 -3.06
CA ALA A 268 -1.82 -9.42 -3.25
C ALA A 268 -1.46 -10.67 -2.46
N VAL A 269 -2.48 -11.38 -1.99
CA VAL A 269 -2.35 -12.68 -1.33
C VAL A 269 -3.00 -13.75 -2.21
N TRP A 270 -2.28 -14.85 -2.44
CA TRP A 270 -2.83 -16.01 -3.15
C TRP A 270 -3.66 -16.87 -2.21
N HIS A 271 -4.87 -17.17 -2.63
CA HIS A 271 -5.79 -18.09 -1.98
C HIS A 271 -5.83 -19.39 -2.76
N ASP A 272 -5.41 -20.47 -2.12
CA ASP A 272 -5.50 -21.81 -2.69
C ASP A 272 -6.97 -22.24 -2.73
N ASP A 273 -7.40 -22.70 -3.90
CA ASP A 273 -8.75 -23.19 -4.15
C ASP A 273 -8.67 -24.42 -5.06
N ALA A 274 -8.79 -25.60 -4.46
CA ALA A 274 -8.69 -26.87 -5.17
C ALA A 274 -9.85 -27.09 -6.17
N ASP A 275 -10.96 -26.37 -5.99
CA ASP A 275 -12.13 -26.44 -6.87
C ASP A 275 -12.04 -25.40 -8.01
N SER A 276 -11.05 -24.50 -7.97
CA SER A 276 -10.76 -23.55 -9.05
C SER A 276 -9.92 -24.20 -10.17
N PRO A 277 -10.27 -23.97 -11.46
CA PRO A 277 -9.47 -24.44 -12.60
C PRO A 277 -8.02 -23.96 -12.60
N THR A 278 -7.73 -22.81 -11.96
CA THR A 278 -6.38 -22.23 -11.84
C THR A 278 -5.69 -22.61 -10.53
N GLY A 279 -6.35 -23.38 -9.67
CA GLY A 279 -5.86 -23.79 -8.35
C GLY A 279 -5.97 -22.70 -7.27
N GLY A 280 -6.57 -21.56 -7.58
CA GLY A 280 -6.68 -20.43 -6.65
C GLY A 280 -6.93 -19.09 -7.33
N TYR A 281 -6.80 -18.02 -6.55
CA TYR A 281 -6.83 -16.64 -7.04
C TYR A 281 -6.06 -15.71 -6.12
N TRP A 282 -5.59 -14.62 -6.69
CA TRP A 282 -5.09 -13.47 -5.94
C TRP A 282 -6.25 -12.64 -5.39
N GLN A 283 -6.08 -12.13 -4.17
CA GLN A 283 -6.89 -11.06 -3.58
C GLN A 283 -5.97 -9.89 -3.22
N ARG A 284 -6.39 -8.66 -3.55
CA ARG A 284 -5.79 -7.44 -3.00
C ARG A 284 -6.85 -6.40 -2.67
N HIS A 285 -6.45 -5.41 -1.90
CA HIS A 285 -7.29 -4.27 -1.54
C HIS A 285 -6.84 -2.97 -2.19
N TRP A 286 -7.77 -2.04 -2.32
CA TRP A 286 -7.57 -0.71 -2.92
C TRP A 286 -8.18 0.37 -2.03
N ARG A 287 -7.52 1.54 -2.01
CA ARG A 287 -8.06 2.73 -1.36
C ARG A 287 -8.89 3.55 -2.35
N ASP A 288 -10.06 3.97 -1.89
CA ASP A 288 -10.85 4.99 -2.56
C ASP A 288 -10.24 6.37 -2.29
N ILE A 289 -9.66 7.00 -3.31
CA ILE A 289 -9.07 8.33 -3.22
C ILE A 289 -9.99 9.43 -3.78
N SER A 290 -11.24 9.09 -4.09
CA SER A 290 -12.21 10.05 -4.60
C SER A 290 -12.37 11.24 -3.64
N PRO A 291 -12.76 12.43 -4.14
CA PRO A 291 -13.03 13.58 -3.29
C PRO A 291 -14.07 13.24 -2.21
N GLU A 292 -14.07 14.02 -1.13
CA GLU A 292 -14.83 13.68 0.08
C GLU A 292 -16.33 13.48 -0.14
N ARG A 293 -16.90 14.19 -1.12
CA ARG A 293 -18.32 14.10 -1.47
C ARG A 293 -18.69 12.74 -2.08
N GLU A 294 -17.78 12.14 -2.83
CA GLU A 294 -17.99 10.87 -3.54
C GLU A 294 -17.38 9.68 -2.79
N ASN A 295 -16.44 9.90 -1.87
CA ASN A 295 -15.72 8.82 -1.20
C ASN A 295 -16.64 7.87 -0.42
N THR A 296 -16.39 6.57 -0.56
CA THR A 296 -17.18 5.52 0.05
C THR A 296 -16.81 5.20 1.50
N HIS A 297 -15.67 5.68 2.00
CA HIS A 297 -15.09 5.33 3.30
C HIS A 297 -15.09 3.82 3.54
N SER A 298 -14.77 3.08 2.46
CA SER A 298 -14.72 1.64 2.41
C SER A 298 -13.47 1.21 1.66
N VAL A 299 -12.88 0.09 2.08
CA VAL A 299 -11.85 -0.57 1.29
C VAL A 299 -12.49 -1.23 0.07
N TRP A 300 -11.78 -1.26 -1.06
CA TRP A 300 -12.22 -1.95 -2.26
C TRP A 300 -11.41 -3.23 -2.47
N VAL A 301 -11.96 -4.22 -3.17
CA VAL A 301 -11.31 -5.52 -3.40
C VAL A 301 -11.23 -5.83 -4.88
N GLU A 302 -10.13 -6.47 -5.27
CA GLU A 302 -9.92 -7.02 -6.59
C GLU A 302 -9.46 -8.46 -6.49
N TYR A 303 -9.99 -9.32 -7.38
CA TYR A 303 -9.60 -10.72 -7.48
C TYR A 303 -9.06 -11.04 -8.87
N ASN A 304 -8.08 -11.94 -8.94
CA ASN A 304 -7.53 -12.41 -10.22
C ASN A 304 -7.13 -13.89 -10.16
N GLU A 305 -7.69 -14.71 -11.05
CA GLU A 305 -7.43 -16.15 -11.13
C GLU A 305 -6.10 -16.47 -11.84
N ASP A 306 -5.53 -15.52 -12.59
CA ASP A 306 -4.23 -15.69 -13.23
C ASP A 306 -3.10 -15.58 -12.21
N ARG A 307 -2.42 -16.70 -12.00
CA ARG A 307 -1.29 -16.83 -11.08
C ARG A 307 -0.13 -15.90 -11.43
N ALA A 308 0.09 -15.60 -12.71
CA ALA A 308 1.13 -14.65 -13.12
C ALA A 308 0.69 -13.18 -12.98
N GLY A 309 -0.60 -12.92 -12.77
CA GLY A 309 -1.15 -11.58 -12.65
C GLY A 309 -1.07 -10.75 -13.94
N GLU A 310 -1.12 -11.38 -15.11
CA GLU A 310 -1.11 -10.69 -16.42
C GLU A 310 -2.40 -9.91 -16.68
N GLY A 311 -3.51 -10.30 -16.05
CA GLY A 311 -4.85 -9.75 -16.31
C GLY A 311 -5.24 -8.50 -15.52
N TRP A 312 -4.33 -7.86 -14.78
CA TRP A 312 -4.63 -6.66 -13.98
C TRP A 312 -3.44 -5.70 -13.85
N TYR A 313 -3.68 -4.52 -13.29
CA TYR A 313 -2.63 -3.56 -12.93
C TYR A 313 -1.56 -4.22 -12.03
N PRO A 314 -0.25 -3.94 -12.17
CA PRO A 314 0.38 -2.94 -13.06
C PRO A 314 0.71 -3.42 -14.48
N LYS A 315 0.37 -4.66 -14.84
CA LYS A 315 0.63 -5.21 -16.18
C LYS A 315 -0.41 -4.73 -17.20
N VAL A 316 -1.68 -4.64 -16.78
CA VAL A 316 -2.75 -3.97 -17.54
C VAL A 316 -2.86 -2.52 -17.08
N LYS A 317 -2.74 -1.61 -18.03
CA LYS A 317 -2.67 -0.16 -17.80
C LYS A 317 -3.87 0.52 -18.44
N GLU A 318 -5.05 0.33 -17.85
CA GLU A 318 -6.32 0.85 -18.33
C GLU A 318 -7.04 1.65 -17.23
N PRO A 319 -7.45 2.91 -17.48
CA PRO A 319 -8.16 3.69 -16.47
C PRO A 319 -9.54 3.12 -16.11
N LEU A 320 -10.25 2.51 -17.07
CA LEU A 320 -11.63 2.01 -16.92
C LEU A 320 -11.69 0.51 -17.22
N GLY A 321 -12.77 -0.14 -16.78
CA GLY A 321 -13.02 -1.57 -17.04
C GLY A 321 -12.43 -2.52 -15.98
N ASN A 322 -11.86 -1.96 -14.91
CA ASN A 322 -11.25 -2.74 -13.82
C ASN A 322 -12.31 -3.49 -13.00
N LYS A 323 -11.97 -4.68 -12.51
CA LYS A 323 -12.86 -5.54 -11.70
C LYS A 323 -12.65 -5.32 -10.20
N ILE A 324 -12.69 -4.05 -9.80
CA ILE A 324 -12.49 -3.61 -8.42
C ILE A 324 -13.85 -3.26 -7.82
N TYR A 325 -14.22 -3.90 -6.71
CA TYR A 325 -15.55 -3.83 -6.13
C TYR A 325 -15.54 -3.33 -4.68
N LYS A 326 -16.55 -2.54 -4.32
CA LYS A 326 -16.71 -2.00 -2.98
C LYS A 326 -16.93 -3.13 -1.98
N THR A 327 -16.19 -3.12 -0.88
CA THR A 327 -16.40 -4.07 0.23
C THR A 327 -17.26 -3.48 1.34
N ASN A 328 -17.56 -4.29 2.35
CA ASN A 328 -18.11 -3.81 3.62
C ASN A 328 -17.04 -3.53 4.69
N ILE A 329 -15.75 -3.55 4.33
CA ILE A 329 -14.63 -3.19 5.22
C ILE A 329 -14.59 -1.66 5.32
N PRO A 330 -14.73 -1.08 6.51
CA PRO A 330 -14.74 0.37 6.68
C PRO A 330 -13.31 0.94 6.64
N ASP A 331 -13.18 2.20 6.21
CA ASP A 331 -11.90 2.90 6.10
C ASP A 331 -12.04 4.40 6.41
N ALA A 332 -11.03 4.98 7.06
CA ALA A 332 -10.92 6.41 7.37
C ALA A 332 -10.14 7.19 6.30
N LYS A 333 -10.21 6.73 5.05
CA LYS A 333 -9.51 7.29 3.89
C LYS A 333 -8.01 7.31 4.11
N THR A 334 -7.46 6.16 4.50
CA THR A 334 -6.03 5.95 4.77
C THR A 334 -5.56 4.68 4.06
N LYS A 335 -4.34 4.63 3.52
CA LYS A 335 -3.76 3.40 2.96
C LYS A 335 -3.95 2.22 3.92
N GLN A 336 -4.27 1.04 3.38
CA GLN A 336 -4.29 -0.22 4.13
C GLN A 336 -3.08 -1.09 3.78
N PHE A 337 -2.84 -2.14 4.57
CA PHE A 337 -1.83 -3.14 4.27
C PHE A 337 -2.39 -4.54 4.49
N LEU A 338 -2.29 -5.38 3.46
CA LEU A 338 -2.67 -6.79 3.48
C LEU A 338 -1.41 -7.64 3.44
N ALA A 339 -1.31 -8.60 4.35
CA ALA A 339 -0.26 -9.61 4.30
C ALA A 339 -0.77 -10.98 4.73
N ARG A 340 -0.09 -12.01 4.22
CA ARG A 340 -0.21 -13.38 4.71
C ARG A 340 0.82 -13.58 5.82
N LEU A 341 0.42 -14.26 6.89
CA LEU A 341 1.32 -14.69 7.95
C LEU A 341 1.96 -16.03 7.60
N ASP A 342 3.24 -16.17 7.91
CA ASP A 342 3.98 -17.43 7.86
C ASP A 342 3.48 -18.38 8.96
N GLY A 343 3.67 -19.69 8.75
CA GLY A 343 3.21 -20.72 9.71
C GLY A 343 2.09 -21.64 9.20
N GLY A 344 1.78 -21.59 7.90
CA GLY A 344 1.14 -22.70 7.18
C GLY A 344 -0.39 -22.77 7.22
N LYS A 345 -1.07 -21.96 8.03
CA LYS A 345 -2.54 -21.89 8.02
C LYS A 345 -3.12 -20.97 6.95
N GLY A 346 -2.29 -20.14 6.31
CA GLY A 346 -2.78 -19.14 5.37
C GLY A 346 -3.52 -17.99 6.06
N ASP A 347 -3.27 -17.78 7.35
CA ASP A 347 -3.81 -16.65 8.11
C ASP A 347 -3.32 -15.34 7.51
N ARG A 348 -4.16 -14.31 7.58
CA ARG A 348 -3.90 -13.01 6.96
C ARG A 348 -4.22 -11.90 7.94
N VAL A 349 -3.48 -10.81 7.79
CA VAL A 349 -3.69 -9.58 8.55
C VAL A 349 -4.03 -8.44 7.62
N LEU A 350 -4.98 -7.62 8.05
CA LEU A 350 -5.29 -6.33 7.44
C LEU A 350 -5.02 -5.23 8.45
N LEU A 351 -4.08 -4.36 8.12
CA LEU A 351 -3.80 -3.14 8.87
C LEU A 351 -4.58 -1.99 8.25
N SER A 352 -5.37 -1.30 9.06
CA SER A 352 -6.18 -0.17 8.59
C SER A 352 -6.65 0.73 9.74
N ASN A 353 -7.21 1.89 9.37
CA ASN A 353 -7.94 2.79 10.27
C ASN A 353 -9.44 2.71 9.94
N PRO A 354 -10.20 1.80 10.57
CA PRO A 354 -11.58 1.51 10.16
C PRO A 354 -12.62 2.52 10.65
N ARG A 355 -12.26 3.42 11.58
CA ARG A 355 -13.22 4.34 12.21
C ARG A 355 -13.21 5.70 11.50
N TYR A 356 -14.22 5.94 10.67
CA TYR A 356 -14.43 7.25 10.04
C TYR A 356 -15.60 8.02 10.66
N ASN A 357 -15.39 9.30 11.00
CA ASN A 357 -16.46 10.20 11.43
C ASN A 357 -16.34 11.54 10.69
N ALA A 358 -17.32 11.87 9.85
CA ALA A 358 -17.31 13.09 9.04
C ALA A 358 -17.27 14.39 9.87
N ALA A 359 -17.85 14.40 11.07
CA ALA A 359 -17.86 15.58 11.93
C ALA A 359 -16.53 15.79 12.68
N ASP A 360 -15.70 14.74 12.77
CA ASP A 360 -14.43 14.74 13.47
C ASP A 360 -13.48 13.75 12.76
N PRO A 361 -12.99 14.09 11.54
CA PRO A 361 -12.18 13.18 10.74
C PRO A 361 -10.85 12.89 11.44
N GLN A 362 -10.61 11.61 11.73
CA GLN A 362 -9.43 11.14 12.44
C GLN A 362 -8.91 9.86 11.80
N ARG A 363 -7.61 9.63 11.96
CA ARG A 363 -6.93 8.41 11.51
C ARG A 363 -6.55 7.54 12.70
N GLN A 364 -7.49 7.33 13.60
CA GLN A 364 -7.30 6.46 14.77
C GLN A 364 -8.60 5.74 15.15
N PRO A 365 -8.53 4.54 15.75
CA PRO A 365 -7.31 3.76 16.04
C PRO A 365 -6.61 3.23 14.77
N LEU A 366 -5.33 2.90 14.89
CA LEU A 366 -4.69 1.94 13.97
C LEU A 366 -5.02 0.53 14.47
N THR A 367 -5.45 -0.34 13.58
CA THR A 367 -5.95 -1.67 13.94
C THR A 367 -5.32 -2.77 13.11
N LEU A 368 -5.44 -3.99 13.62
CA LEU A 368 -5.11 -5.23 12.93
C LEU A 368 -6.32 -6.15 12.97
N ALA A 369 -6.88 -6.46 11.80
CA ALA A 369 -7.93 -7.45 11.63
C ALA A 369 -7.36 -8.76 11.09
N VAL A 370 -7.92 -9.90 11.51
CA VAL A 370 -7.42 -11.24 11.12
C VAL A 370 -8.51 -12.03 10.40
N SER A 371 -8.10 -12.70 9.33
CA SER A 371 -8.85 -13.81 8.70
C SER A 371 -7.98 -15.07 8.72
N SER A 372 -8.60 -16.25 8.83
CA SER A 372 -7.88 -17.50 9.11
C SER A 372 -8.19 -18.59 8.10
N GLY A 373 -7.19 -19.39 7.75
CA GLY A 373 -7.43 -20.54 6.86
C GLY A 373 -7.96 -20.15 5.49
N ALA A 374 -8.89 -20.95 4.99
CA ALA A 374 -9.64 -20.66 3.76
C ALA A 374 -10.68 -19.53 3.93
N ASP A 375 -11.10 -19.19 5.15
CA ASP A 375 -12.09 -18.13 5.39
C ASP A 375 -11.43 -16.76 5.29
N GLN A 376 -11.71 -16.07 4.18
CA GLN A 376 -11.25 -14.71 3.89
C GLN A 376 -11.96 -13.63 4.72
N THR A 377 -13.02 -13.99 5.44
CA THR A 377 -13.75 -13.06 6.28
C THR A 377 -12.92 -12.63 7.49
N TYR A 378 -12.77 -11.34 7.69
CA TYR A 378 -12.23 -10.77 8.92
C TYR A 378 -13.26 -10.87 10.04
N ARG A 379 -12.91 -11.57 11.13
CA ARG A 379 -13.81 -11.84 12.27
C ARG A 379 -13.28 -11.31 13.59
N ALA A 380 -11.97 -11.20 13.71
CA ALA A 380 -11.30 -10.66 14.87
C ALA A 380 -10.56 -9.39 14.50
N ILE A 381 -10.48 -8.47 15.44
CA ILE A 381 -9.74 -7.23 15.34
C ILE A 381 -9.14 -6.89 16.70
N GLY A 382 -8.05 -6.15 16.69
CA GLY A 382 -7.58 -5.44 17.86
C GLY A 382 -6.91 -4.13 17.48
N VAL A 383 -6.79 -3.27 18.48
CA VAL A 383 -6.17 -1.95 18.34
C VAL A 383 -4.66 -2.09 18.51
N LEU A 384 -3.89 -1.62 17.53
CA LEU A 384 -2.43 -1.56 17.62
C LEU A 384 -1.99 -0.26 18.29
N ARG A 385 -2.55 0.88 17.87
CA ARG A 385 -2.10 2.19 18.30
C ARG A 385 -3.25 3.19 18.41
N THR A 386 -3.20 4.00 19.46
CA THR A 386 -4.13 5.10 19.77
C THR A 386 -3.37 6.31 20.32
N ASN A 387 -4.10 7.36 20.71
CA ASN A 387 -3.55 8.52 21.41
C ASN A 387 -2.47 9.25 20.61
N ALA A 388 -2.70 9.44 19.31
CA ALA A 388 -1.83 10.28 18.50
C ALA A 388 -1.74 11.69 19.09
N THR A 389 -0.56 12.31 19.03
CA THR A 389 -0.41 13.70 19.47
C THR A 389 -1.36 14.61 18.68
N ARG A 390 -1.92 15.62 19.36
CA ARG A 390 -2.73 16.68 18.72
C ARG A 390 -1.89 17.87 18.30
N GLU A 391 -0.67 17.95 18.81
CA GLU A 391 0.30 18.96 18.43
C GLU A 391 0.97 18.51 17.14
N ILE A 392 0.71 19.23 16.06
CA ILE A 392 1.26 18.95 14.74
C ILE A 392 1.83 20.27 14.23
N VAL A 393 3.07 20.25 13.74
CA VAL A 393 3.66 21.44 13.13
C VAL A 393 2.84 21.79 11.88
N PRO A 394 2.28 23.01 11.78
CA PRO A 394 1.45 23.41 10.65
C PRO A 394 2.18 23.31 9.31
N ASP A 395 1.46 22.83 8.30
CA ASP A 395 1.92 22.91 6.92
C ASP A 395 1.66 24.29 6.31
N THR A 396 2.25 24.55 5.14
CA THR A 396 2.05 25.78 4.36
C THR A 396 1.12 25.57 3.16
N ARG A 397 0.51 24.38 3.07
CA ARG A 397 -0.30 23.89 1.94
C ARG A 397 -1.79 23.74 2.29
N GLY A 398 -2.28 24.55 3.22
CA GLY A 398 -3.71 24.61 3.55
C GLY A 398 -4.20 23.37 4.29
N GLY A 399 -3.37 22.81 5.16
CA GLY A 399 -3.71 21.76 6.11
C GLY A 399 -3.73 20.35 5.53
N ILE A 400 -3.14 20.07 4.37
CA ILE A 400 -3.03 18.70 3.83
C ILE A 400 -2.43 17.71 4.84
N LYS A 401 -1.39 18.13 5.55
CA LYS A 401 -0.77 17.40 6.65
C LYS A 401 -1.72 17.27 7.84
N ASN A 402 -2.42 18.36 8.16
CA ASN A 402 -3.22 18.50 9.39
C ASN A 402 -4.71 18.16 9.22
N ARG A 403 -5.14 17.70 8.04
CA ARG A 403 -6.56 17.42 7.69
C ARG A 403 -7.19 16.38 8.60
N ALA A 404 -6.40 15.43 9.06
CA ALA A 404 -6.80 14.43 10.04
C ALA A 404 -5.55 13.98 10.79
N PHE A 405 -5.58 14.10 12.12
CA PHE A 405 -4.53 13.58 12.99
C PHE A 405 -4.72 12.08 13.23
N GLY A 406 -3.64 11.37 13.57
CA GLY A 406 -3.65 9.94 13.79
C GLY A 406 -2.51 9.22 13.09
N PHE A 407 -2.72 7.93 12.87
CA PHE A 407 -1.76 7.00 12.28
C PHE A 407 -2.13 6.71 10.84
N SER A 408 -1.15 6.56 9.95
CA SER A 408 -1.46 6.33 8.55
C SER A 408 -0.34 5.65 7.79
N TYR A 409 -0.72 5.00 6.69
CA TYR A 409 0.17 4.26 5.79
C TYR A 409 0.91 3.15 6.52
N PRO A 410 0.17 2.22 7.17
CA PRO A 410 0.80 1.05 7.74
C PRO A 410 1.48 0.22 6.64
N THR A 411 2.58 -0.42 7.02
CA THR A 411 3.28 -1.47 6.28
C THR A 411 3.77 -2.49 7.29
N ALA A 412 4.01 -3.73 6.88
CA ALA A 412 4.48 -4.75 7.81
C ALA A 412 5.35 -5.82 7.16
N VAL A 413 6.20 -6.42 7.98
CA VAL A 413 6.99 -7.61 7.65
C VAL A 413 6.99 -8.57 8.83
N GLN A 414 6.97 -9.86 8.53
CA GLN A 414 7.15 -10.89 9.55
C GLN A 414 8.64 -11.21 9.71
N VAL A 415 9.13 -11.22 10.95
CA VAL A 415 10.49 -11.62 11.31
C VAL A 415 10.41 -12.67 12.40
N GLY A 416 10.61 -13.93 12.03
CA GLY A 416 10.41 -15.06 12.93
C GLY A 416 8.95 -15.16 13.38
N ASP A 417 8.71 -15.10 14.69
CA ASP A 417 7.40 -15.14 15.32
C ASP A 417 6.77 -13.75 15.54
N LYS A 418 7.43 -12.69 15.08
CA LYS A 418 7.01 -11.30 15.28
C LYS A 418 6.50 -10.68 13.99
N LEU A 419 5.42 -9.90 14.10
CA LEU A 419 4.97 -8.99 13.04
C LEU A 419 5.46 -7.58 13.39
N LEU A 420 6.36 -7.05 12.57
CA LEU A 420 6.81 -5.67 12.67
C LEU A 420 5.86 -4.82 11.83
N VAL A 421 5.36 -3.73 12.42
CA VAL A 421 4.45 -2.80 11.74
C VAL A 421 5.06 -1.41 11.81
N ALA A 422 5.26 -0.77 10.66
CA ALA A 422 5.65 0.62 10.60
C ALA A 422 4.48 1.48 10.13
N TYR A 423 4.40 2.70 10.63
CA TYR A 423 3.38 3.67 10.25
C TYR A 423 3.87 5.09 10.52
N SER A 424 3.21 6.06 9.88
CA SER A 424 3.41 7.46 10.21
C SER A 424 2.38 7.93 11.23
N GLU A 425 2.81 8.76 12.18
CA GLU A 425 1.93 9.53 13.06
C GLU A 425 1.90 10.98 12.56
N ASN A 426 0.70 11.50 12.27
CA ASN A 426 0.45 12.88 11.84
C ASN A 426 1.23 13.36 10.60
N LYS A 427 1.75 12.42 9.81
CA LYS A 427 2.73 12.69 8.74
C LYS A 427 3.93 13.51 9.24
N GLU A 428 4.37 13.30 10.47
CA GLU A 428 5.46 14.03 11.12
C GLU A 428 6.48 13.09 11.76
N ASN A 429 6.02 11.98 12.34
CA ASN A 429 6.88 10.99 12.98
C ASN A 429 6.71 9.62 12.31
N ILE A 430 7.79 8.84 12.31
CA ILE A 430 7.78 7.44 11.86
C ILE A 430 7.98 6.53 13.07
N TRP A 431 7.11 5.53 13.17
CA TRP A 431 7.09 4.50 14.19
C TRP A 431 7.26 3.13 13.54
#